data_AF-A0A8D8YV88-F1
#
_entry.id   AF-A0A8D8YV88-F1
#
_cell.length_a   1.000
_cell.length_b   1.000
_cell.length_c   1.000
_cell.angle_alpha   90.00
_cell.angle_beta   90.00
_cell.angle_gamma   90.00
#
_symmetry.space_group_name_H-M   'P 1'
#
loop_
_entity.id
_entity.type
_entity.pdbx_description
1 polymer ?
#
loop_
_entity_poly.entity_id
_entity_poly.type
_entity_poly.pdbx_seq_one_letter_code
_entity_poly.pdbx_strand_id
1 'polypeptide(L)'
;MMKNKIMSLPCIYIFETLKFVKKHYIEFYEQLEIKHSYNTRGTQNKILTAPSTHLTQIQKNVQNQSVKIYNHLPYIIKQLPYILFTREVSENLKNHCYYSIEEYFESSF
;
A
#
# COMPACT_ATOMS: atom_id res chain seq x y z
N MET A 1 -2.91 -25.02 -2.88
CA MET A 1 -2.29 -24.25 -3.97
C MET A 1 -3.31 -24.05 -5.08
N MET A 2 -3.70 -22.81 -5.40
CA MET A 2 -4.79 -22.53 -6.33
C MET A 2 -4.40 -22.87 -7.78
N LYS A 3 -5.24 -23.64 -8.49
CA LYS A 3 -4.91 -24.33 -9.75
C LYS A 3 -4.70 -23.39 -10.95
N ASN A 4 -5.18 -22.15 -10.86
CA ASN A 4 -4.99 -21.09 -11.85
C ASN A 4 -4.37 -19.88 -11.13
N LYS A 5 -3.18 -19.43 -11.54
CA LYS A 5 -2.47 -18.26 -10.97
C LYS A 5 -3.12 -16.92 -11.39
N ILE A 6 -4.43 -16.80 -11.19
CA ILE A 6 -5.25 -15.65 -11.59
C ILE A 6 -5.48 -14.79 -10.35
N MET A 7 -5.32 -13.47 -10.48
CA MET A 7 -5.70 -12.54 -9.42
C MET A 7 -7.22 -12.33 -9.42
N SER A 8 -7.83 -12.31 -8.25
CA SER A 8 -9.19 -11.82 -8.07
C SER A 8 -9.27 -10.33 -8.40
N LEU A 9 -10.49 -9.81 -8.65
CA LEU A 9 -10.70 -8.39 -8.91
C LEU A 9 -10.16 -7.47 -7.79
N PRO A 10 -10.37 -7.75 -6.49
CA PRO A 10 -9.76 -6.99 -5.40
C PRO A 10 -8.23 -7.04 -5.41
N CYS A 11 -7.64 -8.20 -5.70
CA CYS A 11 -6.18 -8.31 -5.84
C CYS A 11 -5.65 -7.47 -7.02
N ILE A 12 -6.36 -7.43 -8.15
CA ILE A 12 -5.99 -6.57 -9.29
C ILE A 12 -6.03 -5.09 -8.88
N TYR A 13 -7.08 -4.68 -8.17
CA TYR A 13 -7.20 -3.31 -7.65
C TYR A 13 -6.03 -2.97 -6.72
N ILE A 14 -5.77 -3.80 -5.71
CA ILE A 14 -4.65 -3.63 -4.77
C ILE A 14 -3.33 -3.57 -5.53
N PHE A 15 -3.10 -4.44 -6.50
CA PHE A 15 -1.88 -4.49 -7.29
C PHE A 15 -1.63 -3.20 -8.07
N GLU A 16 -2.63 -2.71 -8.79
CA GLU A 16 -2.50 -1.46 -9.56
C GLU A 16 -2.36 -0.24 -8.65
N THR A 17 -3.07 -0.22 -7.51
CA THR A 17 -2.89 0.80 -6.47
C THR A 17 -1.46 0.84 -5.93
N LEU A 18 -0.88 -0.32 -5.60
CA LEU A 18 0.48 -0.43 -5.10
C LEU A 18 1.52 -0.01 -6.14
N LYS A 19 1.32 -0.38 -7.42
CA LYS A 19 2.14 0.08 -8.54
C LYS A 19 2.10 1.59 -8.69
N PHE A 20 0.90 2.16 -8.63
CA PHE A 20 0.68 3.60 -8.75
C PHE A 20 1.43 4.36 -7.65
N VAL A 21 1.25 3.98 -6.38
CA VAL A 21 1.95 4.63 -5.25
C VAL A 21 3.47 4.46 -5.38
N LYS A 22 3.97 3.27 -5.75
CA LYS A 22 5.41 3.05 -5.90
C LYS A 22 6.02 3.87 -7.03
N LYS A 23 5.31 4.03 -8.15
CA LYS A 23 5.76 4.83 -9.29
C LYS A 23 5.78 6.33 -8.98
N HIS A 24 4.78 6.81 -8.25
CA HIS A 24 4.61 8.22 -7.87
C HIS A 24 5.06 8.49 -6.43
N TYR A 25 5.94 7.65 -5.87
CA TYR A 25 6.29 7.68 -4.45
C TYR A 25 6.83 9.05 -4.00
N ILE A 26 7.60 9.72 -4.84
CA ILE A 26 8.16 11.06 -4.57
C ILE A 26 7.03 12.09 -4.44
N GLU A 27 6.10 12.13 -5.40
CA GLU A 27 4.95 13.05 -5.38
C GLU A 27 4.05 12.82 -4.16
N PHE A 28 3.83 11.55 -3.79
CA PHE A 28 3.12 11.21 -2.56
C PHE A 28 3.87 11.65 -1.31
N TYR A 29 5.20 11.51 -1.29
CA TYR A 29 6.00 11.90 -0.13
C TYR A 29 6.01 13.44 0.04
N GLU A 30 6.16 14.19 -1.05
CA GLU A 30 6.14 15.66 -1.04
C GLU A 30 4.77 16.23 -0.63
N GLN A 31 3.67 15.59 -1.02
CA GLN A 31 2.32 16.01 -0.62
C GLN A 31 1.99 15.72 0.85
N LEU A 32 2.72 14.80 1.48
CA LEU A 32 2.42 14.29 2.83
C LEU A 32 3.43 14.74 3.89
N GLU A 33 4.52 15.42 3.50
CA GLU A 33 5.43 16.10 4.43
C GLU A 33 4.79 17.37 5.01
N ILE A 34 3.86 17.19 5.96
CA ILE A 34 3.80 18.08 7.11
C ILE A 34 4.91 17.62 8.05
N LYS A 35 6.07 18.26 7.90
CA LYS A 35 7.31 18.03 8.64
C LYS A 35 7.07 18.07 10.16
N HIS A 36 6.89 16.93 10.80
CA HIS A 36 7.09 16.83 12.25
C HIS A 36 8.58 16.58 12.49
N SER A 37 9.31 17.64 12.81
CA SER A 37 10.75 17.64 13.12
C SER A 37 11.08 17.00 14.47
N TYR A 38 10.30 16.03 14.93
CA TYR A 38 10.53 15.33 16.18
C TYR A 38 10.30 13.83 15.99
N ASN A 39 11.23 13.02 16.53
CA ASN A 39 11.16 11.57 16.50
C ASN A 39 9.97 11.09 17.35
N THR A 40 8.82 10.87 16.72
CA THR A 40 7.76 10.05 17.31
C THR A 40 8.19 8.58 17.23
N ARG A 41 8.06 7.86 18.34
CA ARG A 41 8.42 6.43 18.48
C ARG A 41 7.78 5.62 17.33
N GLY A 42 8.56 5.24 16.32
CA GLY A 42 8.08 4.44 15.17
C GLY A 42 8.72 4.74 13.81
N THR A 43 9.58 5.78 13.71
CA THR A 43 10.22 6.27 12.47
C THR A 43 11.09 5.29 11.68
N GLN A 44 11.31 4.07 12.18
CA GLN A 44 12.05 3.05 11.42
C GLN A 44 11.26 2.49 10.23
N ASN A 45 9.93 2.62 10.25
CA ASN A 45 9.08 2.35 9.10
C ASN A 45 8.72 3.69 8.44
N LYS A 46 9.29 3.99 7.27
CA LYS A 46 8.83 5.11 6.43
C LYS A 46 7.39 4.87 6.00
N ILE A 47 6.44 5.36 6.79
CA ILE A 47 5.00 5.31 6.54
C ILE A 47 4.63 6.60 5.80
N LEU A 48 3.90 6.48 4.70
CA LEU A 48 3.31 7.65 4.03
C LEU A 48 2.18 8.19 4.91
N THR A 49 2.23 9.44 5.34
CA THR A 49 1.25 10.01 6.26
C THR A 49 -0.02 10.39 5.50
N ALA A 50 -1.16 9.73 5.70
CA ALA A 50 -2.41 10.22 5.09
C ALA A 50 -2.88 11.52 5.80
N PRO A 51 -3.56 12.47 5.11
CA PRO A 51 -4.19 13.62 5.74
C PRO A 51 -5.14 13.18 6.87
N SER A 52 -4.85 13.59 8.10
CA SER A 52 -5.66 13.29 9.28
C SER A 52 -6.81 14.28 9.40
N THR A 53 -7.81 14.17 8.54
CA THR A 53 -9.02 15.00 8.61
C THR A 53 -10.21 14.17 9.08
N HIS A 54 -11.12 14.77 9.84
CA HIS A 54 -12.39 14.13 10.26
C HIS A 54 -13.44 14.03 9.12
N LEU A 55 -13.16 14.60 7.96
CA LEU A 55 -14.05 14.59 6.82
C LEU A 55 -14.01 13.22 6.12
N THR A 56 -15.12 12.49 6.20
CA THR A 56 -15.28 11.15 5.58
C THR A 56 -14.97 11.14 4.09
N GLN A 57 -15.30 12.22 3.37
CA GLN A 57 -15.00 12.38 1.94
C GLN A 57 -13.50 12.36 1.66
N ILE A 58 -12.71 13.01 2.53
CA ILE A 58 -11.25 13.03 2.43
C ILE A 58 -10.71 11.66 2.84
N GLN A 59 -11.17 11.09 3.97
CA GLN A 59 -10.71 9.79 4.45
C GLN A 59 -10.95 8.62 3.46
N LYS A 60 -12.04 8.70 2.69
CA LYS A 60 -12.42 7.71 1.68
C LYS A 60 -11.91 8.05 0.27
N ASN A 61 -11.16 9.13 0.09
CA ASN A 61 -10.62 9.46 -1.22
C ASN A 61 -9.62 8.38 -1.68
N VAL A 62 -9.44 8.27 -3.00
CA VAL A 62 -8.58 7.26 -3.62
C VAL A 62 -7.14 7.39 -3.17
N GLN A 63 -6.63 8.60 -2.99
CA GLN A 63 -5.24 8.82 -2.55
C GLN A 63 -5.00 8.25 -1.15
N ASN A 64 -5.92 8.47 -0.21
CA ASN A 64 -5.82 8.02 1.17
C ASN A 64 -5.95 6.51 1.29
N GLN A 65 -6.86 5.91 0.52
CA GLN A 65 -6.94 4.45 0.44
C GLN A 65 -5.69 3.86 -0.18
N SER A 66 -5.12 4.50 -1.21
CA SER A 66 -3.87 4.06 -1.84
C SER A 66 -2.69 4.08 -0.87
N VAL A 67 -2.59 5.15 -0.07
CA VAL A 67 -1.58 5.29 0.99
C VAL A 67 -1.73 4.22 2.05
N LYS A 68 -2.95 3.94 2.53
CA LYS A 68 -3.21 2.88 3.52
C LYS A 68 -2.82 1.50 2.99
N ILE A 69 -3.23 1.18 1.77
CA ILE A 69 -2.90 -0.09 1.11
C ILE A 69 -1.38 -0.25 1.00
N TYR A 70 -0.66 0.80 0.58
CA TYR A 70 0.80 0.77 0.50
C TYR A 70 1.47 0.64 1.87
N ASN A 71 0.96 1.35 2.88
CA ASN A 71 1.51 1.31 4.23
C ASN A 71 1.35 -0.04 4.92
N HIS A 72 0.37 -0.84 4.53
CA HIS A 72 0.19 -2.19 5.04
C HIS A 72 1.34 -3.14 4.60
N LEU A 73 2.06 -2.84 3.51
CA LEU A 73 3.15 -3.69 3.07
C LEU A 73 4.33 -3.72 4.08
N PRO A 74 5.02 -4.86 4.20
CA PRO A 74 6.28 -4.96 4.93
C PRO A 74 7.33 -3.97 4.40
N TYR A 75 8.15 -3.44 5.31
CA TYR A 75 9.21 -2.49 4.95
C TYR A 75 10.19 -3.06 3.91
N ILE A 76 10.51 -4.36 4.02
CA ILE A 76 11.42 -5.07 3.11
C ILE A 76 10.90 -4.98 1.67
N ILE A 77 9.61 -5.21 1.46
CA ILE A 77 8.98 -5.15 0.13
C ILE A 77 8.97 -3.72 -0.38
N LYS A 78 8.63 -2.74 0.48
CA LYS A 78 8.64 -1.31 0.12
C LYS A 78 10.00 -0.82 -0.37
N GLN A 79 11.11 -1.37 0.12
CA GLN A 79 12.47 -1.00 -0.29
C GLN A 79 12.90 -1.60 -1.64
N LEU A 80 12.16 -2.56 -2.19
CA LEU A 80 12.52 -3.18 -3.46
C LEU A 80 12.49 -2.17 -4.63
N PRO A 81 13.39 -2.32 -5.62
CA PRO A 81 13.26 -1.66 -6.92
C PRO A 81 11.91 -1.99 -7.57
N TYR A 82 11.37 -1.08 -8.38
CA TYR A 82 10.02 -1.21 -8.96
C TYR A 82 9.76 -2.58 -9.63
N ILE A 83 10.71 -3.12 -10.39
CA ILE A 83 10.57 -4.42 -11.07
C ILE A 83 10.45 -5.57 -10.05
N LEU A 84 11.30 -5.57 -9.02
CA LEU A 84 11.27 -6.62 -7.98
C LEU A 84 10.04 -6.46 -7.08
N PHE A 85 9.67 -5.22 -6.75
CA PHE A 85 8.46 -4.88 -6.01
C PHE A 85 7.21 -5.43 -6.69
N THR A 86 7.04 -5.16 -7.98
CA THR A 86 5.86 -5.60 -8.74
C THR A 86 5.78 -7.11 -8.86
N ARG A 87 6.92 -7.79 -9.03
CA ARG A 87 6.97 -9.26 -9.03
C ARG A 87 6.54 -9.83 -7.68
N GLU A 88 7.15 -9.34 -6.60
CA GLU A 88 6.92 -9.84 -5.23
C GLU A 88 5.48 -9.64 -4.79
N VAL A 89 4.92 -8.45 -5.02
CA VAL A 89 3.52 -8.15 -4.72
C VAL A 89 2.58 -9.01 -5.57
N SER A 90 2.85 -9.13 -6.88
CA SER A 90 2.01 -9.98 -7.74
C SER A 90 1.98 -11.42 -7.27
N GLU A 91 3.10 -11.96 -6.81
CA GLU A 91 3.19 -13.34 -6.36
C GLU A 91 2.42 -13.54 -5.05
N ASN A 92 2.62 -12.66 -4.07
CA ASN A 92 1.89 -12.69 -2.81
C ASN A 92 0.37 -12.58 -3.00
N LEU A 93 -0.10 -11.64 -3.84
CA LEU A 93 -1.53 -11.45 -4.10
C LEU A 93 -2.15 -12.68 -4.78
N LYS A 94 -1.43 -13.34 -5.70
CA LYS A 94 -1.91 -14.58 -6.34
C LYS A 94 -1.94 -15.77 -5.39
N ASN A 95 -1.03 -15.81 -4.41
CA ASN A 95 -0.96 -16.88 -3.43
C ASN A 95 -2.09 -16.78 -2.38
N HIS A 96 -2.42 -15.56 -1.94
CA HIS A 96 -3.47 -15.32 -0.94
C HIS A 96 -4.87 -15.19 -1.56
N CYS A 97 -4.99 -14.57 -2.74
CA CYS A 97 -6.25 -14.43 -3.49
C CYS A 97 -7.38 -13.77 -2.67
N TYR A 98 -7.16 -12.56 -2.17
CA TYR A 98 -8.13 -11.78 -1.42
C TYR A 98 -9.42 -11.48 -2.21
N TYR A 99 -10.59 -11.64 -1.60
CA TYR A 99 -11.90 -11.33 -2.19
C TYR A 99 -12.48 -9.99 -1.72
N SER A 100 -11.78 -9.28 -0.82
CA SER A 100 -12.09 -7.91 -0.44
C SER A 100 -10.82 -7.13 -0.09
N ILE A 101 -10.93 -5.81 0.10
CA ILE A 101 -9.80 -4.99 0.57
C ILE A 101 -9.61 -5.22 2.08
N GLU A 102 -10.69 -5.49 2.79
CA GLU A 102 -10.70 -5.81 4.21
C GLU A 102 -9.89 -7.07 4.50
N GLU A 103 -10.06 -8.13 3.71
CA GLU A 103 -9.26 -9.36 3.84
C GLU A 103 -7.75 -9.11 3.66
N TYR A 104 -7.37 -8.17 2.79
CA TYR A 104 -5.98 -7.76 2.64
C TYR A 104 -5.45 -7.10 3.93
N PHE A 105 -6.23 -6.22 4.56
CA PHE A 105 -5.83 -5.55 5.81
C PHE A 105 -5.86 -6.45 7.04
N GLU A 106 -6.65 -7.52 7.03
CA GLU A 106 -6.66 -8.53 8.10
C GLU A 106 -5.52 -9.54 7.98
N SER A 107 -4.97 -9.68 6.76
CA SER A 107 -3.87 -10.62 6.52
C SER A 107 -2.53 -10.12 7.03
N SER A 108 -1.69 -11.05 7.49
CA SER A 108 -0.27 -10.76 7.74
C SER A 108 0.47 -10.89 6.41
N PHE A 109 0.73 -9.75 5.78
CA PHE A 109 1.52 -9.67 4.55
C PHE A 109 3.01 -9.92 4.82
#